data_AF-A0A9F2RC70-F1
#
_entry.id   AF-A0A9F2RC70-F1
#
_cell.length_a   1.000
_cell.length_b   1.000
_cell.length_c   1.000
_cell.angle_alpha   90.00
_cell.angle_beta   90.00
_cell.angle_gamma   90.00
#
_symmetry.space_group_name_H-M   'P 1'
#
loop_
_entity.id
_entity.type
_entity.pdbx_description
1 polymer ?
#
loop_
_entity_poly.entity_id
_entity_poly.type
_entity_poly.pdbx_seq_one_letter_code
_entity_poly.pdbx_strand_id
1 'polypeptide(L)'
;MRWVLLPLQILATVRPARAIVDTCDVCGRHPLVPRHDQSEQVVSSTNAQPGAWPWIVSLQLPTITGHKHTCGGSLVSGRWILTAAHCFANKRDLPHWRAVVGAWRLSSLGSEVHVRYIKRIVIHEDYQRNTETSDIALMELDQPVKCSDYIQPACLPDTTVTVSLLTHCYISGWGILGKAAAREVSDVMHEVKVSRFSVAQCNSSDWYNGAIENHTLCAGYEEGGADICQGDSGGPLMCQEDGSQLFWIIGVTSWGQGCGKAHKPGVYTATQHFYSWIKQLAGPMPQPPPTPMPIPTIKIVLQISHLETQSPKAETPSQKLPEAELEVPPIIETSRIDSTVAKFFRMIQEFLHIVKKEKDAVWVWPKLSELKLIKDTGVASLKESESPPATDLPAEPGGPCQLKGNPSMLLARGCPTRVEKS
;
A
#
# COMPACT_ATOMS: atom_id res chain seq x y z
N MET A 1 50.69 -18.18 -28.49
CA MET A 1 49.86 -18.25 -27.27
C MET A 1 49.58 -16.83 -26.78
N ARG A 2 48.59 -16.20 -27.40
CA ARG A 2 47.80 -15.06 -26.89
C ARG A 2 46.35 -15.51 -27.06
N TRP A 3 45.40 -14.91 -26.33
CA TRP A 3 44.00 -15.34 -26.15
C TRP A 3 43.81 -16.31 -24.98
N VAL A 4 43.54 -15.78 -23.78
CA VAL A 4 42.38 -16.07 -22.90
C VAL A 4 42.48 -15.10 -21.70
N LEU A 5 42.01 -13.87 -21.86
CA LEU A 5 41.65 -12.97 -20.75
C LEU A 5 40.39 -12.24 -21.21
N LEU A 6 39.24 -12.71 -20.69
CA LEU A 6 37.83 -12.26 -20.77
C LEU A 6 37.01 -13.56 -20.95
N PRO A 7 36.32 -14.09 -19.92
CA PRO A 7 35.25 -13.37 -19.23
C PRO A 7 35.15 -13.71 -17.73
N LEU A 8 35.52 -12.80 -16.82
CA LEU A 8 35.19 -12.92 -15.39
C LEU A 8 34.53 -11.65 -14.82
N GLN A 9 33.85 -10.88 -15.68
CA GLN A 9 33.12 -9.67 -15.30
C GLN A 9 31.66 -9.60 -15.80
N ILE A 10 31.01 -10.74 -16.08
CA ILE A 10 29.58 -10.77 -16.46
C ILE A 10 28.77 -11.76 -15.59
N LEU A 11 29.09 -11.87 -14.30
CA LEU A 11 28.26 -12.64 -13.35
C LEU A 11 27.92 -11.86 -12.07
N ALA A 12 27.78 -10.53 -12.16
CA ALA A 12 27.38 -9.68 -11.03
C ALA A 12 26.35 -8.59 -11.37
N THR A 13 25.54 -8.75 -12.43
CA THR A 13 24.46 -7.79 -12.74
C THR A 13 23.16 -8.40 -13.26
N VAL A 14 22.88 -9.68 -12.98
CA VAL A 14 21.49 -10.15 -13.00
C VAL A 14 20.92 -9.96 -11.60
N ARG A 15 20.60 -8.71 -11.24
CA ARG A 15 19.52 -8.51 -10.28
C ARG A 15 18.31 -9.19 -10.92
N PRO A 16 17.54 -10.03 -10.21
CA PRO A 16 16.26 -10.48 -10.76
C PRO A 16 15.51 -9.20 -11.13
N ALA A 17 15.18 -9.05 -12.41
CA ALA A 17 14.27 -8.01 -12.84
C ALA A 17 13.00 -8.25 -12.02
N ARG A 18 12.79 -7.44 -10.98
CA ARG A 18 11.52 -7.40 -10.25
C ARG A 18 10.53 -7.09 -11.37
N ALA A 19 9.71 -8.06 -11.75
CA ALA A 19 8.72 -7.87 -12.80
C ALA A 19 7.98 -6.58 -12.45
N ILE A 20 8.06 -5.60 -13.33
CA ILE A 20 7.30 -4.36 -13.18
C ILE A 20 5.86 -4.84 -13.16
N VAL A 21 5.22 -4.79 -11.98
CA VAL A 21 3.85 -5.25 -11.77
C VAL A 21 2.95 -4.18 -12.39
N ASP A 22 2.89 -4.16 -13.71
CA ASP A 22 2.07 -3.22 -14.48
C ASP A 22 0.58 -3.52 -14.33
N THR A 23 0.22 -4.72 -13.84
CA THR A 23 -1.17 -5.14 -13.66
C THR A 23 -1.62 -5.04 -12.20
N CYS A 24 -2.78 -4.42 -11.97
CA CYS A 24 -3.36 -4.20 -10.65
C CYS A 24 -4.23 -5.39 -10.20
N ASP A 25 -3.76 -6.62 -10.42
CA ASP A 25 -4.54 -7.85 -10.21
C ASP A 25 -4.39 -8.42 -8.79
N VAL A 26 -3.36 -7.98 -8.05
CA VAL A 26 -3.09 -8.38 -6.67
C VAL A 26 -3.32 -7.21 -5.74
N CYS A 27 -3.99 -7.44 -4.61
CA CYS A 27 -4.31 -6.39 -3.64
C CYS A 27 -3.56 -6.49 -2.31
N GLY A 28 -3.65 -5.41 -1.54
CA GLY A 28 -3.31 -5.35 -0.11
C GLY A 28 -1.82 -5.48 0.19
N ARG A 29 -0.96 -5.26 -0.82
CA ARG A 29 0.50 -5.25 -0.70
C ARG A 29 1.02 -3.81 -0.60
N HIS A 30 1.96 -3.58 0.30
CA HIS A 30 2.76 -2.34 0.39
C HIS A 30 4.25 -2.61 0.16
N PRO A 31 4.74 -2.58 -1.10
CA PRO A 31 6.05 -3.16 -1.47
C PRO A 31 7.29 -2.53 -0.82
N LEU A 32 7.17 -1.31 -0.29
CA LEU A 32 8.28 -0.49 0.20
C LEU A 32 8.44 -0.51 1.72
N VAL A 33 7.47 -1.05 2.46
CA VAL A 33 7.56 -1.16 3.92
C VAL A 33 8.01 -2.58 4.28
N PRO A 34 9.14 -2.75 4.97
CA PRO A 34 9.59 -4.05 5.43
C PRO A 34 8.59 -4.67 6.41
N ARG A 35 8.60 -6.01 6.49
CA ARG A 35 7.89 -6.78 7.51
C ARG A 35 8.35 -6.27 8.90
N HIS A 36 7.55 -5.45 9.56
CA HIS A 36 7.89 -4.92 10.88
C HIS A 36 7.85 -6.07 11.89
N ASP A 37 9.01 -6.38 12.48
CA ASP A 37 9.06 -7.11 13.74
C ASP A 37 8.50 -6.20 14.83
N GLN A 38 7.69 -6.76 15.73
CA GLN A 38 6.80 -6.02 16.59
C GLN A 38 7.56 -5.07 17.53
N SER A 39 7.54 -3.77 17.24
CA SER A 39 7.73 -2.75 18.27
C SER A 39 6.40 -2.04 18.49
N GLU A 40 5.72 -2.40 19.58
CA GLU A 40 4.61 -1.64 20.15
C GLU A 40 5.11 -0.25 20.56
N GLN A 41 5.21 0.66 19.61
CA GLN A 41 5.30 2.06 19.94
C GLN A 41 3.92 2.67 19.71
N VAL A 42 3.29 3.08 20.81
CA VAL A 42 2.10 3.94 20.78
C VAL A 42 2.57 5.26 20.19
N VAL A 43 2.32 5.44 18.90
CA VAL A 43 2.83 6.58 18.14
C VAL A 43 1.69 7.57 17.92
N SER A 44 1.81 8.73 18.57
CA SER A 44 1.17 9.98 18.14
C SER A 44 1.29 10.14 16.63
N SER A 45 0.27 10.66 15.92
CA SER A 45 0.28 10.81 14.45
C SER A 45 1.67 11.18 13.89
N THR A 46 2.23 10.31 13.06
CA THR A 46 3.55 10.54 12.43
C THR A 46 3.39 10.69 10.93
N ASN A 47 4.41 11.27 10.29
CA ASN A 47 4.46 11.29 8.84
C ASN A 47 4.58 9.86 8.33
N ALA A 48 3.71 9.47 7.42
CA ALA A 48 3.83 8.20 6.72
C ALA A 48 5.11 8.22 5.86
N GLN A 49 5.73 7.05 5.67
CA GLN A 49 6.84 6.92 4.72
C GLN A 49 6.30 6.96 3.28
N PRO A 50 7.07 7.47 2.31
CA PRO A 50 6.69 7.41 0.89
C PRO A 50 6.38 5.96 0.47
N GLY A 51 5.18 5.72 -0.07
CA GLY A 51 4.73 4.40 -0.49
C GLY A 51 4.28 3.45 0.63
N ALA A 52 4.14 3.94 1.87
CA ALA A 52 3.61 3.13 2.98
C ALA A 52 2.18 2.64 2.73
N TRP A 53 1.35 3.50 2.12
CA TRP A 53 -0.06 3.25 1.85
C TRP A 53 -0.39 3.46 0.36
N PRO A 54 0.01 2.52 -0.51
CA PRO A 54 0.00 2.72 -1.97
C PRO A 54 -1.41 2.74 -2.60
N TRP A 55 -2.45 2.47 -1.81
CA TRP A 55 -3.85 2.54 -2.23
C TRP A 55 -4.55 3.85 -1.84
N ILE A 56 -3.92 4.73 -1.05
CA ILE A 56 -4.56 5.98 -0.64
C ILE A 56 -4.61 6.96 -1.81
N VAL A 57 -5.77 7.60 -1.95
CA VAL A 57 -6.07 8.56 -3.03
C VAL A 57 -6.44 9.90 -2.42
N SER A 58 -5.86 10.98 -2.97
CA SER A 58 -6.32 12.34 -2.73
C SER A 58 -7.36 12.72 -3.79
N LEU A 59 -8.60 12.96 -3.36
CA LEU A 59 -9.67 13.48 -4.21
C LEU A 59 -9.69 15.01 -4.13
N GLN A 60 -9.57 15.66 -5.27
CA GLN A 60 -9.33 17.09 -5.35
C GLN A 60 -10.35 17.81 -6.22
N LEU A 61 -10.64 19.05 -5.83
CA LEU A 61 -11.43 20.01 -6.59
C LEU A 61 -10.56 21.22 -7.00
N PRO A 62 -10.80 21.82 -8.18
CA PRO A 62 -10.16 23.05 -8.58
C PRO A 62 -10.57 24.21 -7.65
N THR A 63 -9.64 25.11 -7.44
CA THR A 63 -9.78 26.39 -6.77
C THR A 63 -9.08 27.46 -7.61
N ILE A 64 -9.26 28.73 -7.26
CA ILE A 64 -8.56 29.84 -7.92
C ILE A 64 -7.02 29.74 -7.83
N THR A 65 -6.50 29.00 -6.86
CA THR A 65 -5.06 28.82 -6.61
C THR A 65 -4.51 27.47 -7.08
N GLY A 66 -5.31 26.63 -7.74
CA GLY A 66 -4.89 25.31 -8.20
C GLY A 66 -5.93 24.24 -7.91
N HIS A 67 -5.53 23.13 -7.30
CA HIS A 67 -6.46 22.07 -6.87
C HIS A 67 -6.27 21.84 -5.38
N LYS A 68 -7.38 21.64 -4.67
CA LYS A 68 -7.41 21.45 -3.22
C LYS A 68 -7.91 20.05 -2.89
N HIS A 69 -7.15 19.36 -2.05
CA HIS A 69 -7.59 18.13 -1.41
C HIS A 69 -8.89 18.36 -0.63
N THR A 70 -9.89 17.53 -0.92
CA THR A 70 -11.25 17.67 -0.37
C THR A 70 -11.66 16.42 0.41
N CYS A 71 -11.35 15.24 -0.12
CA CYS A 71 -11.60 13.95 0.53
C CYS A 71 -10.47 12.97 0.24
N GLY A 72 -10.36 11.96 1.09
CA GLY A 72 -9.63 10.73 0.82
C GLY A 72 -10.43 9.74 -0.02
N GLY A 73 -9.73 8.72 -0.48
CA GLY A 73 -10.29 7.58 -1.17
C GLY A 73 -9.31 6.43 -1.16
N SER A 74 -9.78 5.29 -1.67
CA SER A 74 -9.01 4.06 -1.70
C SER A 74 -9.06 3.42 -3.07
N LEU A 75 -7.91 3.16 -3.68
CA LEU A 75 -7.81 2.40 -4.90
C LEU A 75 -8.18 0.93 -4.62
N VAL A 76 -9.27 0.46 -5.20
CA VAL A 76 -9.75 -0.92 -5.01
C VAL A 76 -9.58 -1.77 -6.27
N SER A 77 -9.27 -1.14 -7.41
CA SER A 77 -8.78 -1.78 -8.63
C SER A 77 -8.00 -0.77 -9.47
N GLY A 78 -7.42 -1.17 -10.61
CA GLY A 78 -6.75 -0.24 -11.51
C GLY A 78 -7.61 0.91 -12.06
N ARG A 79 -8.94 0.87 -11.92
CA ARG A 79 -9.85 1.92 -12.42
C ARG A 79 -10.85 2.46 -11.39
N TRP A 80 -10.98 1.81 -10.23
CA TRP A 80 -12.03 2.15 -9.27
C TRP A 80 -11.49 2.61 -7.94
N ILE A 81 -12.09 3.69 -7.43
CA ILE A 81 -11.82 4.27 -6.12
C ILE A 81 -13.06 4.12 -5.25
N LEU A 82 -12.86 3.64 -4.03
CA LEU A 82 -13.85 3.61 -2.96
C LEU A 82 -13.70 4.83 -2.07
N THR A 83 -14.79 5.49 -1.72
CA THR A 83 -14.81 6.70 -0.89
C THR A 83 -16.19 6.89 -0.25
N ALA A 84 -16.40 8.00 0.47
CA ALA A 84 -17.66 8.34 1.12
C ALA A 84 -18.61 9.07 0.16
N ALA A 85 -19.92 8.86 0.33
CA ALA A 85 -20.96 9.52 -0.45
C ALA A 85 -21.08 11.02 -0.10
N HIS A 86 -20.91 11.38 1.17
CA HIS A 86 -21.06 12.76 1.65
C HIS A 86 -20.06 13.72 0.98
N CYS A 87 -18.92 13.21 0.49
CA CYS A 87 -17.95 13.97 -0.30
C CYS A 87 -18.57 14.64 -1.54
N PHE A 88 -19.64 14.06 -2.10
CA PHE A 88 -20.28 14.51 -3.34
C PHE A 88 -21.66 15.09 -3.15
N ALA A 89 -22.24 14.97 -1.95
CA ALA A 89 -23.64 15.28 -1.72
C ALA A 89 -24.00 16.72 -2.16
N ASN A 90 -23.10 17.70 -1.97
CA ASN A 90 -23.25 19.11 -2.39
C ASN A 90 -22.34 19.55 -3.56
N LYS A 91 -21.55 18.64 -4.15
CA LYS A 91 -20.44 18.97 -5.05
C LYS A 91 -20.44 18.07 -6.27
N ARG A 92 -21.56 18.08 -7.00
CA ARG A 92 -21.91 17.10 -8.04
C ARG A 92 -21.30 17.39 -9.41
N ASP A 93 -20.58 18.50 -9.59
CA ASP A 93 -19.95 18.79 -10.87
C ASP A 93 -18.75 17.87 -11.11
N LEU A 94 -19.04 16.75 -11.76
CA LEU A 94 -18.09 15.76 -12.25
C LEU A 94 -16.87 16.35 -13.01
N PRO A 95 -17.00 17.39 -13.87
CA PRO A 95 -15.88 17.92 -14.65
C PRO A 95 -14.72 18.45 -13.80
N HIS A 96 -14.95 18.68 -12.52
CA HIS A 96 -14.00 19.33 -11.63
C HIS A 96 -13.25 18.35 -10.72
N TRP A 97 -13.67 17.09 -10.63
CA TRP A 97 -12.98 16.15 -9.76
C TRP A 97 -11.77 15.53 -10.46
N ARG A 98 -10.67 15.44 -9.71
CA ARG A 98 -9.51 14.60 -10.08
C ARG A 98 -9.07 13.73 -8.90
N ALA A 99 -8.53 12.57 -9.22
CA ALA A 99 -7.87 11.67 -8.30
C ALA A 99 -6.35 11.79 -8.45
N VAL A 100 -5.65 11.90 -7.33
CA VAL A 100 -4.17 11.84 -7.27
C VAL A 100 -3.79 10.59 -6.48
N VAL A 101 -3.10 9.66 -7.16
CA VAL A 101 -2.80 8.31 -6.66
C VAL A 101 -1.29 8.12 -6.58
N GLY A 102 -0.80 7.54 -5.47
CA GLY A 102 0.63 7.32 -5.22
C GLY A 102 1.38 8.53 -4.66
N ALA A 103 0.69 9.63 -4.38
CA ALA A 103 1.31 10.80 -3.78
C ALA A 103 1.61 10.56 -2.30
N TRP A 104 2.76 11.07 -1.85
CA TRP A 104 3.10 11.23 -0.44
C TRP A 104 2.98 12.70 0.01
N ARG A 105 3.36 13.63 -0.88
CA ARG A 105 3.29 15.08 -0.69
C ARG A 105 2.41 15.71 -1.77
N LEU A 106 1.48 16.58 -1.41
CA LEU A 106 0.50 17.14 -2.37
C LEU A 106 1.01 18.40 -3.11
N SER A 107 1.91 19.17 -2.50
CA SER A 107 2.52 20.36 -3.11
C SER A 107 3.59 20.03 -4.16
N SER A 108 4.14 18.81 -4.15
CA SER A 108 5.19 18.36 -5.06
C SER A 108 4.97 16.89 -5.42
N LEU A 109 4.37 16.65 -6.59
CA LEU A 109 4.06 15.31 -7.08
C LEU A 109 5.30 14.72 -7.78
N GLY A 110 5.72 13.53 -7.37
CA GLY A 110 6.79 12.79 -8.02
C GLY A 110 6.37 12.12 -9.33
N SER A 111 7.32 11.49 -10.01
CA SER A 111 7.08 10.80 -11.30
C SER A 111 6.28 9.50 -11.14
N GLU A 112 6.22 8.95 -9.93
CA GLU A 112 5.41 7.80 -9.54
C GLU A 112 3.91 8.10 -9.47
N VAL A 113 3.53 9.38 -9.36
CA VAL A 113 2.15 9.80 -9.10
C VAL A 113 1.31 9.77 -10.37
N HIS A 114 0.12 9.21 -10.26
CA HIS A 114 -0.88 9.25 -11.32
C HIS A 114 -1.99 10.24 -10.98
N VAL A 115 -2.17 11.25 -11.84
CA VAL A 115 -3.34 12.14 -11.83
C VAL A 115 -4.35 11.63 -12.86
N ARG A 116 -5.60 11.43 -12.44
CA ARG A 116 -6.69 10.93 -13.30
C ARG A 116 -7.96 11.75 -13.09
N TYR A 117 -8.72 11.93 -14.17
CA TYR A 117 -10.03 12.56 -14.10
C TYR A 117 -11.10 11.50 -13.83
N ILE A 118 -12.29 11.98 -13.46
CA ILE A 118 -13.38 11.11 -13.04
C ILE A 118 -14.38 10.95 -14.18
N LYS A 119 -14.60 9.71 -14.58
CA LYS A 119 -15.58 9.35 -15.62
C LYS A 119 -17.00 9.31 -15.06
N ARG A 120 -17.17 8.70 -13.89
CA ARG A 120 -18.46 8.66 -13.18
C ARG A 120 -18.27 8.53 -11.68
N ILE A 121 -19.25 9.04 -10.94
CA ILE A 121 -19.41 8.84 -9.50
C ILE A 121 -20.72 8.09 -9.30
N VAL A 122 -20.68 7.03 -8.51
CA VAL A 122 -21.85 6.23 -8.13
C VAL A 122 -22.01 6.32 -6.62
N ILE A 123 -23.04 7.01 -6.17
CA ILE A 123 -23.42 7.09 -4.75
C ILE A 123 -24.36 5.93 -4.47
N HIS A 124 -24.18 5.26 -3.31
CA HIS A 124 -25.08 4.19 -2.90
C HIS A 124 -26.53 4.67 -2.82
N GLU A 125 -27.45 3.86 -3.31
CA GLU A 125 -28.86 4.20 -3.49
C GLU A 125 -29.56 4.51 -2.16
N ASP A 126 -29.15 3.84 -1.09
CA ASP A 126 -29.66 4.02 0.27
C ASP A 126 -28.96 5.13 1.07
N TYR A 127 -28.06 5.92 0.45
CA TYR A 127 -27.35 7.00 1.15
C TYR A 127 -28.32 8.06 1.68
N GLN A 128 -28.28 8.30 3.00
CA GLN A 128 -29.06 9.35 3.65
C GLN A 128 -28.16 10.39 4.29
N ARG A 129 -28.14 11.59 3.72
CA ARG A 129 -27.31 12.71 4.19
C ARG A 129 -27.51 13.08 5.66
N ASN A 130 -28.75 13.04 6.17
CA ASN A 130 -29.02 13.57 7.51
C ASN A 130 -28.47 12.67 8.63
N THR A 131 -28.32 11.38 8.35
CA THR A 131 -27.86 10.34 9.28
C THR A 131 -26.49 9.79 8.88
N GLU A 132 -26.01 10.11 7.67
CA GLU A 132 -24.86 9.50 7.01
C GLU A 132 -24.99 7.96 6.90
N THR A 133 -26.22 7.45 6.87
CA THR A 133 -26.52 6.03 6.60
C THR A 133 -26.04 5.66 5.21
N SER A 134 -25.43 4.47 5.06
CA SER A 134 -24.87 3.99 3.78
C SER A 134 -23.96 5.01 3.09
N ASP A 135 -23.13 5.70 3.86
CA ASP A 135 -22.18 6.70 3.36
C ASP A 135 -21.00 6.05 2.63
N ILE A 136 -21.26 5.62 1.40
CA ILE A 136 -20.32 4.94 0.51
C ILE A 136 -20.58 5.32 -0.95
N ALA A 137 -19.50 5.52 -1.69
CA ALA A 137 -19.53 5.85 -3.11
C ALA A 137 -18.34 5.22 -3.84
N LEU A 138 -18.53 4.98 -5.14
CA LEU A 138 -17.49 4.57 -6.07
C LEU A 138 -17.21 5.67 -7.09
N MET A 139 -15.94 5.83 -7.44
CA MET A 139 -15.52 6.68 -8.56
C MET A 139 -14.81 5.84 -9.60
N GLU A 140 -15.27 5.91 -10.85
CA GLU A 140 -14.57 5.32 -11.99
C GLU A 140 -13.64 6.34 -12.60
N LEU A 141 -12.37 5.98 -12.75
CA LEU A 141 -11.36 6.77 -13.44
C LEU A 141 -11.59 6.76 -14.96
N ASP A 142 -11.33 7.89 -15.60
CA ASP A 142 -11.34 8.04 -17.06
C ASP A 142 -10.37 7.07 -17.74
N GLN A 143 -9.17 6.93 -17.16
CA GLN A 143 -8.14 5.99 -17.56
C GLN A 143 -7.63 5.21 -16.36
N PRO A 144 -7.21 3.94 -16.55
CA PRO A 144 -6.68 3.16 -15.46
C PRO A 144 -5.34 3.73 -14.99
N VAL A 145 -5.00 3.43 -13.74
CA VAL A 145 -3.64 3.61 -13.21
C VAL A 145 -2.79 2.38 -13.55
N LYS A 146 -1.47 2.56 -13.56
CA LYS A 146 -0.52 1.46 -13.65
C LYS A 146 -0.01 1.21 -12.24
N CYS A 147 0.01 -0.05 -11.84
CA CYS A 147 0.50 -0.40 -10.53
C CYS A 147 2.04 -0.28 -10.46
N SER A 148 2.54 0.06 -9.29
CA SER A 148 3.96 0.30 -9.01
C SER A 148 4.24 0.05 -7.52
N ASP A 149 5.47 0.24 -7.09
CA ASP A 149 5.81 0.17 -5.66
C ASP A 149 5.07 1.26 -4.82
N TYR A 150 4.53 2.31 -5.46
CA TYR A 150 3.78 3.40 -4.83
C TYR A 150 2.28 3.38 -5.13
N ILE A 151 1.82 2.55 -6.07
CA ILE A 151 0.42 2.44 -6.49
C ILE A 151 0.02 0.97 -6.50
N GLN A 152 -0.84 0.57 -5.58
CA GLN A 152 -1.38 -0.80 -5.49
C GLN A 152 -2.85 -0.72 -5.05
N PRO A 153 -3.73 -1.62 -5.49
CA PRO A 153 -5.07 -1.68 -4.96
C PRO A 153 -5.06 -2.31 -3.55
N ALA A 154 -5.99 -1.90 -2.70
CA ALA A 154 -6.22 -2.55 -1.42
C ALA A 154 -7.20 -3.72 -1.53
N CYS A 155 -7.10 -4.68 -0.60
CA CYS A 155 -8.08 -5.77 -0.54
C CYS A 155 -9.34 -5.30 0.18
N LEU A 156 -10.51 -5.76 -0.30
CA LEU A 156 -11.78 -5.60 0.39
C LEU A 156 -12.21 -6.94 0.97
N PRO A 157 -12.59 -7.00 2.26
CA PRO A 157 -13.03 -8.23 2.87
C PRO A 157 -14.38 -8.66 2.29
N ASP A 158 -14.45 -9.85 1.71
CA ASP A 158 -15.72 -10.52 1.44
C ASP A 158 -16.20 -11.27 2.69
N THR A 159 -17.30 -12.02 2.59
CA THR A 159 -17.86 -12.77 3.73
C THR A 159 -16.99 -13.92 4.24
N THR A 160 -15.93 -14.30 3.51
CA THR A 160 -15.00 -15.35 3.94
C THR A 160 -13.91 -14.82 4.88
N VAL A 161 -13.70 -13.49 4.91
CA VAL A 161 -12.72 -12.84 5.77
C VAL A 161 -13.35 -12.52 7.12
N THR A 162 -12.77 -13.06 8.20
CA THR A 162 -13.22 -12.77 9.56
C THR A 162 -12.64 -11.43 10.03
N VAL A 163 -13.37 -10.34 9.78
CA VAL A 163 -12.93 -8.96 10.10
C VAL A 163 -12.56 -8.76 11.57
N SER A 164 -13.14 -9.52 12.50
CA SER A 164 -12.80 -9.44 13.92
C SER A 164 -11.38 -9.92 14.26
N LEU A 165 -10.73 -10.70 13.40
CA LEU A 165 -9.33 -11.12 13.56
C LEU A 165 -8.32 -10.07 13.07
N LEU A 166 -8.80 -9.01 12.40
CA LEU A 166 -7.97 -7.91 11.91
C LEU A 166 -7.82 -6.86 13.01
N THR A 167 -6.80 -7.03 13.86
CA THR A 167 -6.56 -6.25 15.08
C THR A 167 -5.62 -5.08 14.86
N HIS A 168 -4.73 -5.15 13.87
CA HIS A 168 -3.73 -4.12 13.59
C HIS A 168 -4.27 -3.10 12.59
N CYS A 169 -4.98 -2.10 13.11
CA CYS A 169 -5.66 -1.10 12.30
C CYS A 169 -4.92 0.24 12.23
N TYR A 170 -5.00 0.88 11.07
CA TYR A 170 -4.38 2.14 10.75
C TYR A 170 -5.34 3.01 9.96
N ILE A 171 -5.24 4.32 10.18
CA ILE A 171 -5.81 5.34 9.31
C ILE A 171 -4.67 6.20 8.78
N SER A 172 -4.85 6.72 7.57
CA SER A 172 -3.86 7.59 6.96
C SER A 172 -4.51 8.52 5.95
N GLY A 173 -3.94 9.72 5.79
CA GLY A 173 -4.50 10.77 4.96
C GLY A 173 -3.75 12.09 5.09
N TRP A 174 -4.35 13.13 4.51
CA TRP A 174 -3.87 14.51 4.55
C TRP A 174 -4.82 15.42 5.34
N GLY A 175 -5.73 14.85 6.13
CA GLY A 175 -6.66 15.63 6.93
C GLY A 175 -5.99 16.57 7.93
N ILE A 176 -6.82 17.42 8.52
CA ILE A 176 -6.38 18.39 9.52
C ILE A 176 -5.85 17.66 10.75
N LEU A 177 -4.60 17.94 11.12
CA LEU A 177 -4.02 17.45 12.38
C LEU A 177 -4.63 18.18 13.57
N GLY A 178 -5.01 17.42 14.61
CA GLY A 178 -5.70 17.94 15.80
C GLY A 178 -5.05 19.21 16.41
N LYS A 179 -5.91 20.16 16.79
CA LYS A 179 -5.60 21.47 17.44
C LYS A 179 -4.66 22.42 16.68
N ALA A 180 -4.29 22.17 15.44
CA ALA A 180 -3.59 23.19 14.65
C ALA A 180 -4.53 24.39 14.41
N ALA A 181 -4.09 25.59 14.78
CA ALA A 181 -4.80 26.84 14.50
C ALA A 181 -4.97 27.11 13.00
N ALA A 182 -4.24 26.36 12.16
CA ALA A 182 -4.40 26.37 10.71
C ALA A 182 -5.55 25.43 10.31
N ARG A 183 -6.59 26.00 9.69
CA ARG A 183 -7.70 25.27 9.04
C ARG A 183 -7.28 24.58 7.73
N GLU A 184 -6.01 24.20 7.63
CA GLU A 184 -5.40 23.69 6.40
C GLU A 184 -5.06 22.21 6.57
N VAL A 185 -5.36 21.47 5.51
CA VAL A 185 -5.00 20.06 5.35
C VAL A 185 -3.48 19.91 5.34
N SER A 186 -2.96 18.77 5.77
CA SER A 186 -1.51 18.52 5.75
C SER A 186 -1.02 18.38 4.31
N ASP A 187 0.18 18.90 4.03
CA ASP A 187 0.86 18.69 2.75
C ASP A 187 1.43 17.27 2.63
N VAL A 188 1.84 16.69 3.75
CA VAL A 188 2.48 15.36 3.83
C VAL A 188 1.48 14.37 4.43
N MET A 189 1.45 13.15 3.89
CA MET A 189 0.57 12.11 4.40
C MET A 189 0.96 11.72 5.82
N HIS A 190 -0.02 11.61 6.71
CA HIS A 190 0.15 11.11 8.07
C HIS A 190 -0.46 9.72 8.22
N GLU A 191 0.04 8.98 9.19
CA GLU A 191 -0.53 7.70 9.62
C GLU A 191 -0.66 7.65 11.13
N VAL A 192 -1.63 6.87 11.59
CA VAL A 192 -1.77 6.52 13.00
C VAL A 192 -2.41 5.15 13.15
N LYS A 193 -1.89 4.36 14.11
CA LYS A 193 -2.48 3.09 14.52
C LYS A 193 -3.71 3.38 15.36
N VAL A 194 -4.83 2.70 15.14
CA VAL A 194 -6.07 2.91 15.90
C VAL A 194 -6.62 1.60 16.44
N SER A 195 -7.37 1.68 17.53
CA SER A 195 -8.06 0.53 18.12
C SER A 195 -9.51 0.50 17.66
N ARG A 196 -10.03 -0.69 17.34
CA ARG A 196 -11.45 -0.90 17.03
C ARG A 196 -12.26 -1.03 18.30
N PHE A 197 -13.45 -0.46 18.30
CA PHE A 197 -14.45 -0.65 19.35
C PHE A 197 -15.60 -1.52 18.84
N SER A 198 -16.22 -2.27 19.75
CA SER A 198 -17.45 -2.99 19.42
C SER A 198 -18.59 -2.01 19.13
N VAL A 199 -19.52 -2.41 18.25
CA VAL A 199 -20.73 -1.62 17.97
C VAL A 199 -21.50 -1.36 19.28
N ALA A 200 -21.59 -2.35 20.17
CA ALA A 200 -22.28 -2.21 21.45
C ALA A 200 -21.66 -1.13 22.35
N GLN A 201 -20.33 -1.10 22.48
CA GLN A 201 -19.63 -0.06 23.25
C GLN A 201 -19.81 1.31 22.60
N CYS A 202 -19.59 1.39 21.28
CA CYS A 202 -19.70 2.65 20.55
C CYS A 202 -21.12 3.23 20.60
N ASN A 203 -22.13 2.38 20.63
CA ASN A 203 -23.54 2.77 20.68
C ASN A 203 -24.09 2.98 22.11
N SER A 204 -23.27 2.82 23.14
CA SER A 204 -23.66 3.01 24.53
C SER A 204 -24.08 4.46 24.83
N SER A 205 -24.81 4.66 25.93
CA SER A 205 -25.32 5.98 26.34
C SER A 205 -24.24 7.03 26.51
N ASP A 206 -23.06 6.62 26.99
CA ASP A 206 -21.96 7.52 27.31
C ASP A 206 -21.11 7.86 26.06
N TRP A 207 -21.39 7.16 24.95
CA TRP A 207 -20.73 7.30 23.66
C TRP A 207 -21.73 7.91 22.67
N TYR A 208 -22.12 7.21 21.61
CA TYR A 208 -23.00 7.76 20.57
C TYR A 208 -24.50 7.58 20.84
N ASN A 209 -24.89 6.98 21.96
CA ASN A 209 -26.27 6.95 22.48
C ASN A 209 -27.34 6.57 21.44
N GLY A 210 -27.16 5.42 20.78
CA GLY A 210 -28.12 4.90 19.79
C GLY A 210 -27.88 5.35 18.34
N ALA A 211 -26.92 6.24 18.07
CA ALA A 211 -26.66 6.75 16.72
C ALA A 211 -25.80 5.82 15.83
N ILE A 212 -25.25 4.74 16.35
CA ILE A 212 -24.40 3.80 15.59
C ILE A 212 -25.26 2.71 14.95
N GLU A 213 -25.09 2.54 13.64
CA GLU A 213 -25.79 1.55 12.85
C GLU A 213 -24.99 0.25 12.71
N ASN A 214 -25.66 -0.88 12.46
CA ASN A 214 -25.01 -2.20 12.39
C ASN A 214 -24.01 -2.34 11.23
N HIS A 215 -24.12 -1.54 10.16
CA HIS A 215 -23.21 -1.55 9.01
C HIS A 215 -22.10 -0.50 9.14
N THR A 216 -21.81 -0.06 10.36
CA THR A 216 -20.72 0.87 10.67
C THR A 216 -19.71 0.23 11.64
N LEU A 217 -18.52 0.81 11.67
CA LEU A 217 -17.43 0.43 12.56
C LEU A 217 -16.98 1.67 13.33
N CYS A 218 -16.45 1.46 14.53
CA CYS A 218 -15.83 2.52 15.33
C CYS A 218 -14.36 2.21 15.55
N ALA A 219 -13.49 3.20 15.34
CA ALA A 219 -12.07 3.07 15.62
C ALA A 219 -11.44 4.39 16.06
N GLY A 220 -10.52 4.31 17.01
CA GLY A 220 -9.82 5.46 17.59
C GLY A 220 -9.18 5.10 18.93
N TYR A 221 -9.18 6.06 19.85
CA TYR A 221 -8.72 5.89 21.23
C TYR A 221 -9.82 6.30 22.20
N GLU A 222 -9.92 5.60 23.32
CA GLU A 222 -10.99 5.81 24.29
C GLU A 222 -10.88 7.19 24.95
N GLU A 223 -9.65 7.61 25.26
CA GLU A 223 -9.30 8.90 25.84
C GLU A 223 -9.36 10.05 24.83
N GLY A 224 -9.59 9.73 23.54
CA GLY A 224 -9.47 10.66 22.43
C GLY A 224 -8.01 10.89 22.00
N GLY A 225 -7.74 12.01 21.35
CA GLY A 225 -6.41 12.32 20.80
C GLY A 225 -6.36 12.20 19.27
N ALA A 226 -5.56 11.27 18.75
CA ALA A 226 -5.44 11.09 17.30
C ALA A 226 -6.71 10.43 16.74
N ASP A 227 -7.30 11.04 15.73
CA ASP A 227 -8.60 10.68 15.20
C ASP A 227 -8.73 11.18 13.76
N ILE A 228 -9.73 10.67 13.04
CA ILE A 228 -10.12 11.20 11.75
C ILE A 228 -10.53 12.65 11.88
N CYS A 229 -10.14 13.48 10.91
CA CYS A 229 -10.59 14.85 10.88
C CYS A 229 -10.92 15.32 9.47
N GLN A 230 -11.23 16.62 9.35
CA GLN A 230 -11.59 17.23 8.09
C GLN A 230 -10.50 16.95 7.03
N GLY A 231 -10.89 16.40 5.88
CA GLY A 231 -9.98 15.97 4.82
C GLY A 231 -9.74 14.46 4.76
N ASP A 232 -9.87 13.73 5.88
CA ASP A 232 -9.74 12.27 5.89
C ASP A 232 -11.02 11.54 5.46
N SER A 233 -12.15 12.26 5.35
CA SER A 233 -13.42 11.78 4.83
C SER A 233 -13.25 10.95 3.55
N GLY A 234 -13.83 9.76 3.52
CA GLY A 234 -13.71 8.82 2.41
C GLY A 234 -12.40 8.03 2.34
N GLY A 235 -11.41 8.37 3.17
CA GLY A 235 -10.18 7.59 3.34
C GLY A 235 -10.42 6.21 3.99
N PRO A 236 -9.42 5.31 3.95
CA PRO A 236 -9.59 3.96 4.46
C PRO A 236 -9.30 3.80 5.96
N LEU A 237 -10.08 2.93 6.61
CA LEU A 237 -9.66 2.19 7.79
C LEU A 237 -9.06 0.85 7.34
N MET A 238 -7.75 0.72 7.51
CA MET A 238 -6.94 -0.37 6.99
C MET A 238 -6.53 -1.29 8.13
N CYS A 239 -6.78 -2.59 8.05
CA CYS A 239 -6.39 -3.52 9.09
C CYS A 239 -5.73 -4.77 8.53
N GLN A 240 -4.82 -5.36 9.31
CA GLN A 240 -4.20 -6.64 9.01
C GLN A 240 -4.33 -7.59 10.21
N GLU A 241 -4.20 -8.88 9.93
CA GLU A 241 -4.04 -9.91 10.96
C GLU A 241 -2.61 -9.90 11.50
N ASP A 242 -2.43 -10.34 12.75
CA ASP A 242 -1.14 -10.46 13.40
C ASP A 242 -0.17 -11.30 12.57
N GLY A 243 1.02 -10.77 12.30
CA GLY A 243 2.06 -11.44 11.51
C GLY A 243 1.82 -11.47 9.99
N SER A 244 0.68 -10.97 9.52
CA SER A 244 0.41 -10.78 8.09
C SER A 244 1.04 -9.49 7.57
N GLN A 245 1.25 -9.42 6.26
CA GLN A 245 1.55 -8.17 5.52
C GLN A 245 0.36 -7.74 4.64
N LEU A 246 -0.73 -8.50 4.69
CA LEU A 246 -1.90 -8.29 3.85
C LEU A 246 -2.85 -7.34 4.56
N PHE A 247 -3.03 -6.15 3.98
CA PHE A 247 -3.99 -5.18 4.48
C PHE A 247 -5.34 -5.30 3.78
N TRP A 248 -6.38 -5.13 4.59
CA TRP A 248 -7.76 -5.05 4.18
C TRP A 248 -8.31 -3.67 4.52
N ILE A 249 -9.05 -3.05 3.59
CA ILE A 249 -9.86 -1.89 3.92
C ILE A 249 -11.17 -2.40 4.45
N ILE A 250 -11.34 -2.33 5.77
CA ILE A 250 -12.54 -2.80 6.46
C ILE A 250 -13.58 -1.69 6.62
N GLY A 251 -13.16 -0.42 6.48
CA GLY A 251 -14.02 0.74 6.66
C GLY A 251 -13.68 1.92 5.76
N VAL A 252 -14.68 2.74 5.47
CA VAL A 252 -14.55 4.05 4.80
C VAL A 252 -14.84 5.14 5.82
N THR A 253 -13.93 6.10 5.99
CA THR A 253 -14.10 7.22 6.93
C THR A 253 -15.36 8.02 6.61
N SER A 254 -16.30 8.08 7.56
CA SER A 254 -17.61 8.69 7.33
C SER A 254 -17.83 9.93 8.21
N TRP A 255 -18.03 9.76 9.51
CA TRP A 255 -18.37 10.87 10.41
C TRP A 255 -17.82 10.66 11.83
N GLY A 256 -17.98 11.67 12.69
CA GLY A 256 -17.60 11.63 14.11
C GLY A 256 -18.03 12.91 14.83
N GLN A 257 -18.15 12.87 16.17
CA GLN A 257 -18.59 14.05 16.94
C GLN A 257 -17.41 14.99 17.28
N GLY A 258 -16.85 15.61 16.24
CA GLY A 258 -15.57 16.32 16.32
C GLY A 258 -14.39 15.36 16.26
N CYS A 259 -13.17 15.90 16.18
CA CYS A 259 -11.95 15.10 16.06
C CYS A 259 -11.27 14.93 17.41
N GLY A 260 -10.96 13.69 17.79
CA GLY A 260 -10.06 13.38 18.90
C GLY A 260 -10.67 13.58 20.27
N LYS A 261 -11.99 13.45 20.40
CA LYS A 261 -12.68 13.55 21.70
C LYS A 261 -12.80 12.17 22.36
N ALA A 262 -12.64 12.16 23.68
CA ALA A 262 -12.87 10.97 24.48
C ALA A 262 -14.27 10.39 24.25
N HIS A 263 -14.38 9.07 24.19
CA HIS A 263 -15.62 8.31 23.92
C HIS A 263 -16.35 8.67 22.62
N LYS A 264 -15.68 9.36 21.70
CA LYS A 264 -16.21 9.75 20.38
C LYS A 264 -15.21 9.34 19.28
N PRO A 265 -14.91 8.04 19.14
CA PRO A 265 -14.04 7.58 18.08
C PRO A 265 -14.65 7.87 16.71
N GLY A 266 -13.83 7.90 15.66
CA GLY A 266 -14.30 7.95 14.29
C GLY A 266 -15.27 6.82 13.95
N VAL A 267 -16.26 7.13 13.13
CA VAL A 267 -17.25 6.20 12.58
C VAL A 267 -16.97 5.96 11.10
N TYR A 268 -16.98 4.68 10.71
CA TYR A 268 -16.60 4.24 9.38
C TYR A 268 -17.71 3.35 8.79
N THR A 269 -17.99 3.50 7.50
CA THR A 269 -18.90 2.61 6.77
C THR A 269 -18.23 1.26 6.55
N ALA A 270 -18.83 0.15 6.99
CA ALA A 270 -18.23 -1.18 6.95
C ALA A 270 -18.19 -1.75 5.53
N THR A 271 -17.01 -1.90 4.93
CA THR A 271 -16.88 -2.30 3.51
C THR A 271 -17.38 -3.71 3.22
N GLN A 272 -17.24 -4.64 4.18
CA GLN A 272 -17.72 -6.02 4.04
C GLN A 272 -19.24 -6.07 3.82
N HIS A 273 -20.01 -5.18 4.46
CA HIS A 273 -21.45 -5.10 4.29
C HIS A 273 -21.83 -4.73 2.85
N PHE A 274 -21.06 -3.83 2.22
CA PHE A 274 -21.29 -3.33 0.87
C PHE A 274 -20.52 -4.10 -0.22
N TYR A 275 -19.83 -5.19 0.13
CA TYR A 275 -18.94 -5.91 -0.80
C TYR A 275 -19.64 -6.31 -2.11
N SER A 276 -20.88 -6.83 -2.02
CA SER A 276 -21.67 -7.23 -3.19
C SER A 276 -21.99 -6.05 -4.11
N TRP A 277 -22.38 -4.91 -3.54
CA TRP A 277 -22.65 -3.68 -4.29
C TRP A 277 -21.38 -3.18 -4.99
N ILE A 278 -20.25 -3.17 -4.27
CA ILE A 278 -18.96 -2.77 -4.83
C ILE A 278 -18.59 -3.67 -6.01
N LYS A 279 -18.65 -4.99 -5.83
CA LYS A 279 -18.30 -5.98 -6.86
C LYS A 279 -19.22 -5.89 -8.08
N GLN A 280 -20.51 -5.64 -7.89
CA GLN A 280 -21.46 -5.51 -8.99
C GLN A 280 -21.11 -4.33 -9.92
N LEU A 281 -20.68 -3.20 -9.34
CA LEU A 281 -20.35 -1.99 -10.09
C LEU A 281 -18.93 -2.00 -10.64
N ALA A 282 -17.96 -2.41 -9.82
CA ALA A 282 -16.53 -2.37 -10.14
C ALA A 282 -16.04 -3.59 -10.93
N GLY A 283 -16.81 -4.68 -10.93
CA GLY A 283 -16.43 -5.96 -11.50
C GLY A 283 -15.62 -6.82 -10.51
N PRO A 284 -14.90 -7.84 -11.02
CA PRO A 284 -14.05 -8.68 -10.18
C PRO A 284 -13.01 -7.87 -9.42
N MET A 285 -12.99 -8.01 -8.10
CA MET A 285 -11.98 -7.34 -7.26
C MET A 285 -10.62 -8.05 -7.41
N PRO A 286 -9.50 -7.31 -7.38
CA PRO A 286 -8.18 -7.90 -7.30
C PRO A 286 -8.07 -8.83 -6.09
N GLN A 287 -7.30 -9.91 -6.22
CA GLN A 287 -7.25 -10.96 -5.21
C GLN A 287 -6.05 -10.76 -4.29
N PRO A 288 -6.14 -11.19 -3.01
CA PRO A 288 -4.97 -11.22 -2.17
C PRO A 288 -3.90 -12.14 -2.79
N PRO A 289 -2.61 -11.92 -2.48
CA PRO A 289 -1.56 -12.79 -2.98
C PRO A 289 -1.80 -14.23 -2.55
N PRO A 290 -1.55 -15.22 -3.42
CA PRO A 290 -1.69 -16.61 -3.04
C PRO A 290 -0.81 -16.88 -1.83
N THR A 291 -1.40 -17.48 -0.79
CA THR A 291 -0.64 -17.93 0.37
C THR A 291 0.42 -18.93 -0.11
N PRO A 292 1.70 -18.77 0.27
CA PRO A 292 2.69 -19.77 -0.05
C PRO A 292 2.24 -21.09 0.57
N MET A 293 2.05 -22.13 -0.26
CA MET A 293 1.71 -23.45 0.26
C MET A 293 2.76 -23.87 1.29
N PRO A 294 2.38 -24.52 2.40
CA PRO A 294 3.35 -25.04 3.35
C PRO A 294 4.29 -26.00 2.60
N ILE A 295 5.59 -25.69 2.61
CA ILE A 295 6.61 -26.60 2.11
C ILE A 295 6.48 -27.87 2.95
N PRO A 296 6.26 -29.06 2.36
CA PRO A 296 6.19 -30.29 3.14
C PRO A 296 7.52 -30.47 3.87
N THR A 297 7.51 -30.34 5.19
CA THR A 297 8.67 -30.63 6.04
C THR A 297 8.95 -32.13 5.95
N ILE A 298 9.89 -32.53 5.08
CA ILE A 298 10.43 -33.88 5.06
C ILE A 298 11.21 -34.05 6.37
N LYS A 299 10.59 -34.67 7.37
CA LYS A 299 11.30 -35.14 8.57
C LYS A 299 12.19 -36.30 8.15
N ILE A 300 13.46 -36.03 7.87
CA ILE A 300 14.46 -37.08 7.75
C ILE A 300 14.70 -37.61 9.17
N VAL A 301 14.02 -38.71 9.52
CA VAL A 301 14.31 -39.46 10.74
C VAL A 301 15.59 -40.25 10.47
N LEU A 302 16.73 -39.73 10.92
CA LEU A 302 17.96 -40.51 11.00
C LEU A 302 17.79 -41.51 12.15
N GLN A 303 17.34 -42.73 11.83
CA GLN A 303 17.48 -43.85 12.77
C GLN A 303 18.97 -44.20 12.86
N ILE A 304 19.63 -43.66 13.88
CA ILE A 304 20.95 -44.15 14.29
C ILE A 304 20.68 -45.44 15.07
N SER A 305 20.84 -46.59 14.41
CA SER A 305 20.93 -47.86 15.10
C SER A 305 22.23 -47.86 15.90
N HIS A 306 22.12 -47.62 17.21
CA HIS A 306 23.20 -47.91 18.14
C HIS A 306 23.48 -49.42 18.11
N LEU A 307 24.69 -49.80 17.67
CA LEU A 307 25.23 -51.13 17.98
C LEU A 307 25.57 -51.12 19.48
N GLU A 308 24.71 -51.73 20.29
CA GLU A 308 25.09 -52.16 21.64
C GLU A 308 25.94 -53.43 21.53
N THR A 309 27.18 -53.33 21.99
CA THR A 309 28.09 -54.46 22.14
C THR A 309 27.67 -55.27 23.37
N GLN A 310 27.04 -56.44 23.17
CA GLN A 310 26.82 -57.41 24.25
C GLN A 310 27.82 -58.56 24.18
N SER A 311 28.46 -58.80 25.32
CA SER A 311 29.42 -59.88 25.62
C SER A 311 28.69 -61.24 25.75
N PRO A 312 29.32 -62.39 25.43
CA PRO A 312 28.62 -63.63 25.18
C PRO A 312 28.37 -64.44 26.46
N LYS A 313 27.20 -65.10 26.54
CA LYS A 313 27.03 -66.29 27.37
C LYS A 313 26.28 -67.38 26.61
N ALA A 314 26.88 -68.56 26.67
CA ALA A 314 26.55 -69.76 25.92
C ALA A 314 25.29 -70.48 26.44
N GLU A 315 24.53 -71.11 25.54
CA GLU A 315 24.33 -72.58 25.45
C GLU A 315 23.19 -72.93 24.46
N THR A 316 23.52 -73.85 23.54
CA THR A 316 22.72 -74.54 22.49
C THR A 316 21.98 -75.77 23.12
N PRO A 317 21.15 -76.61 22.42
CA PRO A 317 20.69 -76.59 21.02
C PRO A 317 19.23 -77.02 20.69
N SER A 318 18.91 -76.89 19.39
CA SER A 318 18.09 -77.78 18.55
C SER A 318 16.55 -77.59 18.46
N GLN A 319 16.06 -77.09 17.31
CA GLN A 319 15.56 -77.94 16.22
C GLN A 319 15.02 -77.14 14.99
N LYS A 320 15.52 -77.55 13.82
CA LYS A 320 15.01 -77.56 12.43
C LYS A 320 13.94 -76.58 11.90
N LEU A 321 14.32 -75.99 10.76
CA LEU A 321 13.54 -75.34 9.67
C LEU A 321 12.39 -76.24 9.14
N PRO A 322 11.33 -75.65 8.56
CA PRO A 322 11.33 -75.57 7.10
C PRO A 322 10.87 -74.22 6.51
N GLU A 323 11.32 -74.09 5.28
CA GLU A 323 11.22 -73.06 4.26
C GLU A 323 9.83 -73.06 3.62
N ALA A 324 9.23 -71.87 3.39
CA ALA A 324 8.19 -71.64 2.38
C ALA A 324 7.98 -70.13 2.13
N GLU A 325 7.97 -69.78 0.85
CA GLU A 325 7.86 -68.45 0.23
C GLU A 325 6.53 -67.71 0.51
N LEU A 326 6.56 -66.37 0.52
CA LEU A 326 5.46 -65.57 -0.05
C LEU A 326 5.87 -64.11 -0.39
N GLU A 327 5.92 -63.88 -1.71
CA GLU A 327 5.57 -62.67 -2.51
C GLU A 327 6.22 -61.29 -2.28
N VAL A 328 6.88 -60.83 -3.36
CA VAL A 328 7.39 -59.46 -3.58
C VAL A 328 6.37 -58.65 -4.38
N PRO A 329 5.84 -57.51 -3.88
CA PRO A 329 5.06 -56.56 -4.67
C PRO A 329 5.99 -55.58 -5.43
N PRO A 330 5.48 -54.90 -6.48
CA PRO A 330 6.27 -54.50 -7.64
C PRO A 330 7.19 -53.30 -7.43
N ILE A 331 8.30 -53.33 -8.16
CA ILE A 331 9.20 -52.20 -8.39
C ILE A 331 8.40 -51.09 -9.08
N ILE A 332 8.15 -49.98 -8.40
CA ILE A 332 7.72 -48.74 -9.05
C ILE A 332 8.95 -48.13 -9.72
N GLU A 333 9.06 -48.30 -11.03
CA GLU A 333 9.95 -47.50 -11.87
C GLU A 333 9.51 -46.03 -11.80
N THR A 334 10.31 -45.19 -11.13
CA THR A 334 10.14 -43.74 -11.13
C THR A 334 10.88 -43.11 -12.32
N SER A 335 10.43 -43.40 -13.54
CA SER A 335 10.90 -42.67 -14.73
C SER A 335 10.06 -41.40 -14.95
N ARG A 336 10.42 -40.31 -14.26
CA ARG A 336 10.27 -38.89 -14.71
C ARG A 336 10.69 -37.94 -13.59
N ILE A 337 12.00 -37.91 -13.33
CA ILE A 337 12.62 -36.74 -12.73
C ILE A 337 13.04 -35.84 -13.88
N ASP A 338 12.47 -34.63 -13.93
CA ASP A 338 12.83 -33.58 -14.87
C ASP A 338 14.36 -33.45 -14.95
N SER A 339 14.91 -33.49 -16.16
CA SER A 339 16.35 -33.41 -16.43
C SER A 339 17.01 -32.17 -15.79
N THR A 340 16.22 -31.14 -15.51
CA THR A 340 16.62 -29.90 -14.84
C THR A 340 16.95 -30.14 -13.36
N VAL A 341 16.14 -30.96 -12.67
CA VAL A 341 16.31 -31.28 -11.26
C VAL A 341 17.52 -32.19 -11.06
N ALA A 342 17.71 -33.18 -11.93
CA ALA A 342 18.90 -34.03 -11.90
C ALA A 342 20.19 -33.23 -12.16
N LYS A 343 20.16 -32.24 -13.07
CA LYS A 343 21.29 -31.32 -13.32
C LYS A 343 21.57 -30.43 -12.11
N PHE A 344 20.55 -29.92 -11.45
CA PHE A 344 20.68 -29.11 -10.24
C PHE A 344 21.33 -29.89 -9.10
N PHE A 345 20.87 -31.12 -8.83
CA PHE A 345 21.49 -31.97 -7.80
C PHE A 345 22.92 -32.36 -8.13
N ARG A 346 23.25 -32.58 -9.41
CA ARG A 346 24.63 -32.85 -9.84
C ARG A 346 25.53 -31.63 -9.66
N MET A 347 25.03 -30.42 -9.92
CA MET A 347 25.75 -29.16 -9.67
C MET A 347 26.01 -28.91 -8.18
N ILE A 348 25.03 -29.19 -7.31
CA ILE A 348 25.22 -29.09 -5.86
C ILE A 348 26.24 -30.12 -5.36
N GLN A 349 26.19 -31.35 -5.87
CA GLN A 349 27.16 -32.40 -5.52
C GLN A 349 28.58 -32.00 -5.91
N GLU A 350 28.79 -31.43 -7.09
CA GLU A 350 30.10 -30.93 -7.53
C GLU A 350 30.57 -29.73 -6.69
N PHE A 351 29.68 -28.78 -6.39
CA PHE A 351 30.01 -27.63 -5.54
C PHE A 351 30.39 -28.05 -4.11
N LEU A 352 29.65 -28.99 -3.52
CA LEU A 352 29.98 -29.54 -2.20
C LEU A 352 31.30 -30.32 -2.22
N HIS A 353 31.64 -30.97 -3.34
CA HIS A 353 32.93 -31.64 -3.50
C HIS A 353 34.10 -30.64 -3.59
N ILE A 354 33.90 -29.50 -4.26
CA ILE A 354 34.88 -28.41 -4.35
C ILE A 354 35.09 -27.77 -2.97
N VAL A 355 34.00 -27.42 -2.28
CA VAL A 355 34.05 -26.81 -0.93
C VAL A 355 34.68 -27.76 0.10
N LYS A 356 34.50 -29.08 -0.05
CA LYS A 356 35.13 -30.07 0.82
C LYS A 356 36.64 -30.23 0.55
N LYS A 357 37.11 -29.89 -0.66
CA LYS A 357 38.53 -29.95 -1.05
C LYS A 357 39.34 -28.72 -0.61
N GLU A 358 38.68 -27.61 -0.28
CA GLU A 358 39.31 -26.35 0.16
C GLU A 358 39.34 -26.14 1.69
N LYS A 359 38.83 -27.10 2.48
CA LYS A 359 38.69 -26.95 3.94
C LYS A 359 39.98 -27.04 4.78
N ASP A 360 41.15 -27.16 4.16
CA ASP A 360 42.45 -27.08 4.86
C ASP A 360 43.10 -25.69 4.84
N ALA A 361 42.42 -24.65 4.34
CA ALA A 361 42.92 -23.27 4.38
C ALA A 361 42.30 -22.45 5.53
N VAL A 362 43.14 -22.11 6.52
CA VAL A 362 42.83 -21.19 7.62
C VAL A 362 42.74 -19.74 7.10
N TRP A 363 41.58 -19.10 7.23
CA TRP A 363 41.38 -17.70 6.85
C TRP A 363 41.51 -16.77 8.08
N VAL A 364 42.51 -15.88 8.06
CA VAL A 364 42.69 -14.78 9.02
C VAL A 364 42.07 -13.51 8.41
N TRP A 365 41.13 -12.89 9.13
CA TRP A 365 40.57 -11.58 8.75
C TRP A 365 41.51 -10.43 9.16
N PRO A 366 41.68 -9.37 8.35
CA PRO A 366 42.47 -8.21 8.76
C PRO A 366 41.70 -7.33 9.75
N LYS A 367 42.43 -6.69 10.68
CA LYS A 367 41.88 -5.73 11.65
C LYS A 367 41.42 -4.46 10.93
N LEU A 368 40.21 -4.00 11.27
CA LEU A 368 39.53 -2.82 10.71
C LEU A 368 40.21 -1.46 10.99
N SER A 369 41.38 -1.43 11.62
CA SER A 369 42.11 -0.18 11.95
C SER A 369 43.05 0.33 10.84
N GLU A 370 43.17 -0.36 9.70
CA GLU A 370 44.14 0.01 8.64
C GLU A 370 43.53 0.42 7.28
N LEU A 371 42.22 0.60 7.19
CA LEU A 371 41.59 1.09 5.95
C LEU A 371 41.63 2.63 5.87
N LYS A 372 42.56 3.18 5.06
CA LYS A 372 42.58 4.59 4.67
C LYS A 372 41.58 4.86 3.53
N LEU A 373 40.73 5.88 3.73
CA LEU A 373 39.79 6.39 2.73
C LEU A 373 40.55 7.08 1.59
N ILE A 374 40.40 6.59 0.35
CA ILE A 374 40.85 7.31 -0.85
C ILE A 374 39.72 8.25 -1.27
N LYS A 375 39.98 9.56 -1.18
CA LYS A 375 39.25 10.61 -1.91
C LYS A 375 40.01 10.85 -3.20
N ASP A 376 39.34 10.71 -4.34
CA ASP A 376 39.69 11.39 -5.59
C ASP A 376 38.37 11.68 -6.33
N THR A 377 37.94 12.92 -6.56
CA THR A 377 38.38 13.90 -7.58
C THR A 377 38.49 13.37 -9.01
N GLY A 378 37.54 13.83 -9.84
CA GLY A 378 37.83 14.32 -11.19
C GLY A 378 37.28 13.50 -12.35
N VAL A 379 36.24 14.02 -13.02
CA VAL A 379 36.16 13.97 -14.49
C VAL A 379 35.62 15.31 -15.02
N ALA A 380 36.41 15.87 -15.94
CA ALA A 380 36.23 17.05 -16.77
C ALA A 380 34.88 17.08 -17.54
N SER A 381 34.19 18.22 -17.63
CA SER A 381 34.31 19.27 -18.66
C SER A 381 34.14 18.77 -20.10
N LEU A 382 32.94 18.94 -20.64
CA LEU A 382 32.67 19.15 -22.07
C LEU A 382 32.04 20.54 -22.22
N LYS A 383 32.66 21.36 -23.06
CA LYS A 383 32.24 22.70 -23.48
C LYS A 383 31.82 22.65 -24.96
N GLU A 384 31.18 23.75 -25.37
CA GLU A 384 30.64 24.16 -26.68
C GLU A 384 29.14 23.81 -26.87
N SER A 385 28.25 24.74 -27.21
CA SER A 385 28.42 26.02 -27.92
C SER A 385 27.35 27.04 -27.51
N GLU A 386 27.75 28.32 -27.42
CA GLU A 386 26.88 29.49 -27.42
C GLU A 386 26.59 29.93 -28.86
N SER A 387 25.37 30.40 -29.11
CA SER A 387 25.05 31.37 -30.17
C SER A 387 23.81 32.19 -29.73
N PRO A 388 23.64 33.43 -30.24
CA PRO A 388 23.52 34.61 -29.36
C PRO A 388 22.11 35.26 -29.38
N PRO A 389 21.93 36.55 -29.00
CA PRO A 389 20.88 37.00 -28.08
C PRO A 389 19.53 37.30 -28.76
N ALA A 390 18.48 37.30 -27.94
CA ALA A 390 17.16 37.78 -28.31
C ALA A 390 17.20 39.27 -28.70
N THR A 391 16.64 39.58 -29.86
CA THR A 391 16.35 40.94 -30.31
C THR A 391 14.95 41.32 -29.86
N ASP A 392 14.86 42.39 -29.09
CA ASP A 392 13.64 43.18 -28.88
C ASP A 392 13.16 43.78 -30.21
N LEU A 393 11.83 43.81 -30.42
CA LEU A 393 11.03 44.84 -31.14
C LEU A 393 9.55 44.39 -31.27
N PRO A 394 8.58 45.31 -31.50
CA PRO A 394 7.69 45.80 -30.45
C PRO A 394 6.24 45.30 -30.59
N ALA A 395 5.48 45.48 -29.50
CA ALA A 395 4.03 45.39 -29.50
C ALA A 395 3.43 46.59 -30.27
N GLU A 396 2.64 46.30 -31.30
CA GLU A 396 1.70 47.25 -31.94
C GLU A 396 0.29 47.08 -31.33
N PRO A 397 -0.54 48.15 -31.33
CA PRO A 397 -1.65 48.30 -30.41
C PRO A 397 -2.97 47.74 -30.97
N GLY A 398 -3.52 46.72 -30.30
CA GLY A 398 -4.89 46.27 -30.53
C GLY A 398 -5.89 47.15 -29.80
N GLY A 399 -6.71 47.87 -30.57
CA GLY A 399 -7.80 48.73 -30.12
C GLY A 399 -8.97 48.02 -29.41
N PRO A 400 -10.03 48.77 -29.08
CA PRO A 400 -10.78 48.62 -27.84
C PRO A 400 -11.85 47.53 -27.85
N CYS A 401 -12.05 46.92 -26.67
CA CYS A 401 -13.21 46.10 -26.33
C CYS A 401 -14.52 46.85 -26.57
N GLN A 402 -15.35 46.32 -27.46
CA GLN A 402 -16.76 46.68 -27.55
C GLN A 402 -17.55 45.96 -26.45
N LEU A 403 -18.10 46.74 -25.51
CA LEU A 403 -19.17 46.30 -24.62
C LEU A 403 -20.51 46.65 -25.28
N LYS A 404 -21.27 45.62 -25.71
CA LYS A 404 -22.71 45.74 -25.89
C LYS A 404 -23.39 45.44 -24.56
N GLY A 405 -23.91 46.48 -23.88
CA GLY A 405 -24.96 46.36 -22.87
C GLY A 405 -26.25 45.83 -23.50
N ASN A 406 -27.25 45.32 -22.78
CA ASN A 406 -27.92 45.85 -21.59
C ASN A 406 -28.99 44.80 -21.14
N PRO A 407 -29.81 44.99 -20.08
CA PRO A 407 -29.64 45.77 -18.83
C PRO A 407 -29.99 44.94 -17.56
N SER A 408 -29.73 45.56 -16.39
CA SER A 408 -30.54 45.56 -15.15
C SER A 408 -29.78 45.13 -13.90
N MET A 409 -29.17 46.09 -13.19
CA MET A 409 -29.64 46.53 -11.85
C MET A 409 -28.71 47.63 -11.31
N LEU A 410 -29.34 48.73 -10.91
CA LEU A 410 -28.75 49.85 -10.19
C LEU A 410 -28.28 49.43 -8.80
N LEU A 411 -27.08 49.83 -8.41
CA LEU A 411 -26.75 50.31 -7.05
C LEU A 411 -25.47 51.14 -7.12
N ALA A 412 -25.60 52.41 -6.73
CA ALA A 412 -24.57 53.44 -6.76
C ALA A 412 -23.65 53.40 -5.52
N ARG A 413 -22.50 54.09 -5.64
CA ARG A 413 -21.44 54.48 -4.67
C ARG A 413 -20.14 53.71 -4.89
N GLY A 414 -18.98 54.29 -5.21
CA GLY A 414 -18.54 55.65 -5.48
C GLY A 414 -17.01 55.60 -5.65
N CYS A 415 -16.47 56.18 -6.73
CA CYS A 415 -15.01 56.29 -6.94
C CYS A 415 -14.47 57.51 -6.19
N PRO A 416 -13.29 57.44 -5.54
CA PRO A 416 -12.56 58.62 -5.12
C PRO A 416 -11.69 59.16 -6.26
N THR A 417 -11.86 60.45 -6.53
CA THR A 417 -11.06 61.26 -7.45
C THR A 417 -9.68 61.57 -6.88
N ARG A 418 -8.66 61.45 -7.74
CA ARG A 418 -7.30 61.98 -7.58
C ARG A 418 -7.34 63.51 -7.57
N VAL A 419 -6.75 64.13 -6.54
CA VAL A 419 -6.40 65.56 -6.52
C VAL A 419 -4.90 65.64 -6.22
N GLU A 420 -4.14 66.11 -7.20
CA GLU A 420 -2.79 66.64 -7.02
C GLU A 420 -2.87 68.00 -6.33
N LYS A 421 -1.93 68.27 -5.41
CA LYS A 421 -1.58 69.62 -4.98
C LYS A 421 -0.07 69.74 -4.81
N SER A 422 0.44 70.76 -5.52
CA SER A 422 1.61 71.63 -5.25
C SER A 422 2.96 71.01 -4.95
#